data_AF-A0A1Q2MI29-F1
#
_entry.id   AF-A0A1Q2MI29-F1
#
_cell.length_a   1.000
_cell.length_b   1.000
_cell.length_c   1.000
_cell.angle_alpha   90.00
_cell.angle_beta   90.00
_cell.angle_gamma   90.00
#
_symmetry.space_group_name_H-M   'P 1'
#
loop_
_entity.id
_entity.type
_entity.pdbx_description
1 polymer ?
#
loop_
_entity_poly.entity_id
_entity_poly.type
_entity_poly.pdbx_seq_one_letter_code
_entity_poly.pdbx_strand_id
1 'polypeptide(L)'
;MRSIRHFVFTSVLICVIGTGFGAITATGDVSPANPAGWTASTSPVVGGTADGSLSITSGSSVTNGTCLIANSAGVTGSVTVNAGSWNTGLTSVGQKGSGSMTVSGGGSVYSTSSLIVSNAATASGSVSVSGINSSISYTSITVSQAGTGSLDISNGGSVTARTNLMRAGNDNASGVTYVNVDGPLSRLNVNNNYLYAGWGSNAIFNVTNSGMIISKDAVIGRTSDSTVSLSGSGSGWVNTYSIYVGYSGDNSKGTLNVSGGGFVDTQGIVIGDDQYSSISQNVTGNVSVEGEGSYIAAELTRLGYSQDQQNVGSLAISQGGLVITDYLYLYNDSSINLSSGGMLALAGEGDASVEAFLGLLDSYDASYTPLDYSDSASGSINIWDESEELWVDLTDAVRNFDYNITYHSAGDFAGYTVLTADAVPEPATALLMGFGALAAAAFKKRKQ
;
A
#
# COMPACT_ATOMS: atom_id res chain seq x y z
N MET A 1 -44.67 -40.70 59.67
CA MET A 1 -44.91 -39.33 59.18
C MET A 1 -43.92 -38.37 59.82
N ARG A 2 -42.87 -37.96 59.08
CA ARG A 2 -42.15 -36.69 59.26
C ARG A 2 -41.40 -36.42 57.95
N SER A 3 -41.91 -35.45 57.19
CA SER A 3 -41.44 -35.05 55.86
C SER A 3 -40.30 -34.04 56.00
N ILE A 4 -39.13 -34.36 55.43
CA ILE A 4 -37.99 -33.44 55.29
C ILE A 4 -38.22 -32.59 54.03
N ARG A 5 -38.32 -31.27 54.17
CA ARG A 5 -38.36 -30.32 53.05
C ARG A 5 -36.95 -29.83 52.77
N HIS A 6 -36.45 -30.11 51.55
CA HIS A 6 -35.21 -29.54 51.04
C HIS A 6 -35.47 -28.09 50.60
N PHE A 7 -34.72 -27.14 51.18
CA PHE A 7 -34.64 -25.77 50.68
C PHE A 7 -33.53 -25.70 49.62
N VAL A 8 -33.90 -25.39 48.38
CA VAL A 8 -32.96 -25.05 47.31
C VAL A 8 -32.75 -23.54 47.36
N PHE A 9 -31.54 -23.09 47.66
CA PHE A 9 -31.13 -21.69 47.48
C PHE A 9 -30.76 -21.49 46.01
N THR A 10 -31.59 -20.76 45.27
CA THR A 10 -31.23 -20.28 43.93
C THR A 10 -30.41 -19.01 44.09
N SER A 11 -29.08 -19.11 43.96
CA SER A 11 -28.20 -17.94 43.90
C SER A 11 -28.32 -17.29 42.53
N VAL A 12 -29.04 -16.16 42.44
CA VAL A 12 -29.02 -15.29 41.27
C VAL A 12 -27.70 -14.52 41.31
N LEU A 13 -26.74 -14.90 40.46
CA LEU A 13 -25.55 -14.10 40.21
C LEU A 13 -25.97 -12.92 39.32
N ILE A 14 -26.22 -11.76 39.95
CA ILE A 14 -26.37 -10.51 39.21
C ILE A 14 -24.96 -10.09 38.77
N CYS A 15 -24.65 -10.32 37.49
CA CYS A 15 -23.53 -9.69 36.83
C CYS A 15 -23.85 -8.20 36.71
N VAL A 16 -23.35 -7.40 37.65
CA VAL A 16 -23.30 -5.95 37.48
C VAL A 16 -22.24 -5.69 36.41
N ILE A 17 -22.67 -5.51 35.17
CA ILE A 17 -21.84 -4.89 34.14
C ILE A 17 -21.61 -3.45 34.61
N GLY A 18 -20.48 -3.23 35.29
CA GLY A 18 -20.03 -1.88 35.59
C GLY A 18 -19.81 -1.19 34.25
N THR A 19 -20.73 -0.32 33.86
CA THR A 19 -20.51 0.64 32.77
C THR A 19 -19.29 1.46 33.19
N GLY A 20 -18.13 1.22 32.57
CA GLY A 20 -16.96 2.07 32.77
C GLY A 20 -17.37 3.50 32.46
N PHE A 21 -17.36 4.39 33.45
CA PHE A 21 -17.64 5.81 33.23
C PHE A 21 -16.60 6.34 32.22
N GLY A 22 -17.06 7.11 31.23
CA GLY A 22 -16.19 7.91 30.36
C GLY A 22 -15.16 8.67 31.19
N ALA A 23 -13.87 8.47 30.89
CA ALA A 23 -12.79 9.16 31.58
C ALA A 23 -11.87 9.86 30.59
N ILE A 24 -11.60 11.14 30.87
CA ILE A 24 -10.51 11.93 30.30
C ILE A 24 -9.46 12.06 31.39
N THR A 25 -8.32 11.39 31.23
CA THR A 25 -7.27 11.32 32.24
C THR A 25 -5.98 11.88 31.67
N ALA A 26 -5.47 12.95 32.27
CA ALA A 26 -4.13 13.45 32.02
C ALA A 26 -3.20 13.04 33.17
N THR A 27 -1.99 12.58 32.86
CA THR A 27 -0.94 12.30 33.85
C THR A 27 0.40 12.87 33.40
N GLY A 28 1.26 13.22 34.36
CA GLY A 28 2.53 13.87 34.06
C GLY A 28 2.36 15.29 33.52
N ASP A 29 3.21 15.67 32.57
CA ASP A 29 3.25 17.00 31.96
C ASP A 29 2.24 17.11 30.81
N VAL A 30 1.04 17.58 31.12
CA VAL A 30 -0.01 17.94 30.16
C VAL A 30 -0.42 19.38 30.41
N SER A 31 -0.33 20.22 29.38
CA SER A 31 -0.61 21.64 29.49
C SER A 31 -1.49 22.14 28.34
N PRO A 32 -2.62 22.83 28.60
CA PRO A 32 -3.19 23.10 29.93
C PRO A 32 -3.68 21.84 30.66
N ALA A 33 -3.58 21.81 31.99
CA ALA A 33 -3.75 20.59 32.80
C ALA A 33 -5.13 19.91 32.78
N ASN A 34 -6.18 20.58 32.30
CA ASN A 34 -7.53 20.03 32.25
C ASN A 34 -8.02 19.84 30.81
N PRO A 35 -7.85 18.64 30.22
CA PRO A 35 -8.26 18.35 28.85
C PRO A 35 -9.77 18.37 28.61
N ALA A 36 -10.58 18.16 29.65
CA ALA A 36 -12.03 18.24 29.54
C ALA A 36 -12.54 19.68 29.28
N GLY A 37 -11.72 20.69 29.58
CA GLY A 37 -12.03 22.09 29.32
C GLY A 37 -11.40 22.65 28.04
N TRP A 38 -10.70 21.82 27.26
CA TRP A 38 -10.09 22.29 26.01
C TRP A 38 -11.15 22.61 24.97
N THR A 39 -10.82 23.60 24.13
CA THR A 39 -11.66 24.07 23.02
C THR A 39 -10.81 24.16 21.76
N ALA A 40 -11.43 24.40 20.60
CA ALA A 40 -10.71 24.55 19.34
C ALA A 40 -9.63 25.66 19.32
N SER A 41 -9.63 26.59 20.28
CA SER A 41 -8.56 27.60 20.45
C SER A 41 -7.44 27.16 21.40
N THR A 42 -7.58 26.03 22.09
CA THR A 42 -6.56 25.49 22.98
C THR A 42 -5.49 24.77 22.17
N SER A 43 -4.21 25.07 22.40
CA SER A 43 -3.10 24.37 21.77
C SER A 43 -2.32 23.54 22.81
N PRO A 44 -2.78 22.31 23.11
CA PRO A 44 -2.19 21.54 24.18
C PRO A 44 -0.83 20.95 23.84
N VAL A 45 -0.04 20.72 24.88
CA VAL A 45 1.21 19.96 24.85
C VAL A 45 1.09 18.77 25.80
N VAL A 46 1.38 17.58 25.29
CA VAL A 46 1.44 16.32 26.06
C VAL A 46 2.89 15.84 26.04
N GLY A 47 3.57 15.94 27.17
CA GLY A 47 5.01 15.76 27.28
C GLY A 47 5.75 17.01 26.76
N GLY A 48 5.80 18.08 27.57
CA GLY A 48 6.40 19.36 27.22
C GLY A 48 7.88 19.43 27.56
N THR A 49 8.20 19.44 28.84
CA THR A 49 9.56 19.40 29.42
C THR A 49 9.78 18.19 30.33
N ALA A 50 8.72 17.50 30.72
CA ALA A 50 8.75 16.19 31.37
C ALA A 50 7.77 15.25 30.67
N ASP A 51 7.78 13.97 31.02
CA ASP A 51 6.90 12.99 30.40
C ASP A 51 5.43 13.27 30.70
N GLY A 52 4.56 13.07 29.70
CA GLY A 52 3.13 13.33 29.82
C GLY A 52 2.28 12.33 29.05
N SER A 53 1.07 12.09 29.54
CA SER A 53 0.10 11.24 28.87
C SER A 53 -1.33 11.76 28.99
N LEU A 54 -2.11 11.52 27.93
CA LEU A 54 -3.54 11.80 27.86
C LEU A 54 -4.29 10.54 27.43
N SER A 55 -5.33 10.17 28.16
CA SER A 55 -6.23 9.07 27.83
C SER A 55 -7.66 9.58 27.69
N ILE A 56 -8.33 9.22 26.60
CA ILE A 56 -9.71 9.59 26.26
C ILE A 56 -10.48 8.28 26.06
N THR A 57 -11.40 7.97 26.98
CA THR A 57 -12.02 6.65 27.05
C THR A 57 -13.53 6.65 27.20
N SER A 58 -14.14 5.50 26.91
CA SER A 58 -15.55 5.15 27.20
C SER A 58 -16.55 6.23 26.80
N GLY A 59 -16.48 6.66 25.54
CA GLY A 59 -17.37 7.64 24.91
C GLY A 59 -17.02 9.11 25.18
N SER A 60 -15.97 9.40 25.95
CA SER A 60 -15.54 10.77 26.23
C SER A 60 -15.07 11.48 24.96
N SER A 61 -15.26 12.81 24.92
CA SER A 61 -14.81 13.65 23.80
C SER A 61 -13.88 14.76 24.27
N VAL A 62 -12.78 14.97 23.53
CA VAL A 62 -11.87 16.11 23.69
C VAL A 62 -11.85 16.90 22.39
N THR A 63 -11.82 18.23 22.49
CA THR A 63 -11.63 19.12 21.35
C THR A 63 -10.47 20.08 21.60
N ASN A 64 -9.55 20.23 20.63
CA ASN A 64 -8.50 21.25 20.68
C ASN A 64 -8.11 21.78 19.30
N GLY A 65 -7.33 22.87 19.31
CA GLY A 65 -6.59 23.38 18.15
C GLY A 65 -5.32 22.55 17.91
N THR A 66 -4.15 23.16 17.81
CA THR A 66 -2.91 22.41 17.55
C THR A 66 -2.45 21.60 18.76
N CYS A 67 -2.19 20.29 18.61
CA CYS A 67 -1.66 19.43 19.67
C CYS A 67 -0.21 19.02 19.38
N LEU A 68 0.68 19.20 20.35
CA LEU A 68 2.07 18.73 20.29
C LEU A 68 2.30 17.60 21.30
N ILE A 69 2.83 16.47 20.84
CA ILE A 69 3.12 15.31 21.67
C ILE A 69 4.64 15.10 21.66
N ALA A 70 5.25 15.07 22.84
CA ALA A 70 6.70 15.01 23.06
C ALA A 70 7.45 16.21 22.45
N ASN A 71 7.27 17.40 23.04
CA ASN A 71 7.75 18.69 22.51
C ASN A 71 9.22 19.01 22.80
N SER A 72 9.92 18.20 23.61
CA SER A 72 11.34 18.37 23.91
C SER A 72 12.13 17.08 23.68
N ALA A 73 13.41 17.21 23.35
CA ALA A 73 14.30 16.06 23.19
C ALA A 73 14.41 15.28 24.51
N GLY A 74 14.39 13.95 24.43
CA GLY A 74 14.44 13.06 25.61
C GLY A 74 13.13 12.96 26.41
N VAL A 75 12.08 13.68 26.01
CA VAL A 75 10.74 13.61 26.64
C VAL A 75 9.85 12.63 25.89
N THR A 76 9.03 11.90 26.64
CA THR A 76 7.97 11.04 26.12
C THR A 76 6.61 11.73 26.24
N GLY A 77 5.83 11.67 25.17
CA GLY A 77 4.44 12.12 25.14
C GLY A 77 3.56 11.01 24.60
N SER A 78 2.39 10.79 25.18
CA SER A 78 1.47 9.74 24.70
C SER A 78 0.00 10.18 24.73
N VAL A 79 -0.74 9.89 23.67
CA VAL A 79 -2.18 10.09 23.60
C VAL A 79 -2.86 8.77 23.27
N THR A 80 -3.83 8.35 24.10
CA THR A 80 -4.65 7.16 23.87
C THR A 80 -6.11 7.56 23.71
N VAL A 81 -6.74 7.11 22.62
CA VAL A 81 -8.17 7.26 22.35
C VAL A 81 -8.77 5.87 22.24
N ASN A 82 -9.34 5.37 23.34
CA ASN A 82 -9.91 4.02 23.41
C ASN A 82 -11.42 4.10 23.60
N ALA A 83 -12.19 3.76 22.57
CA ALA A 83 -13.65 3.97 22.57
C ALA A 83 -14.07 5.43 22.85
N GLY A 84 -13.19 6.41 22.64
CA GLY A 84 -13.43 7.84 22.81
C GLY A 84 -13.42 8.62 21.50
N SER A 85 -13.55 9.94 21.55
CA SER A 85 -13.47 10.80 20.36
C SER A 85 -12.55 12.00 20.58
N TRP A 86 -11.73 12.31 19.59
CA TRP A 86 -10.80 13.43 19.66
C TRP A 86 -10.89 14.29 18.39
N ASN A 87 -11.41 15.51 18.54
CA ASN A 87 -11.45 16.52 17.49
C ASN A 87 -10.26 17.47 17.68
N THR A 88 -9.32 17.49 16.75
CA THR A 88 -8.07 18.22 16.90
C THR A 88 -7.76 19.08 15.68
N GLY A 89 -6.84 20.02 15.83
CA GLY A 89 -6.21 20.75 14.72
C GLY A 89 -4.99 20.00 14.20
N LEU A 90 -3.92 20.75 13.86
CA LEU A 90 -2.66 20.12 13.48
C LEU A 90 -2.16 19.29 14.67
N THR A 91 -1.74 18.06 14.40
CA THR A 91 -1.20 17.18 15.45
C THR A 91 0.20 16.73 15.07
N SER A 92 1.14 16.92 16.00
CA SER A 92 2.52 16.43 15.87
C SER A 92 2.81 15.35 16.90
N VAL A 93 3.08 14.14 16.44
CA VAL A 93 3.43 12.97 17.27
C VAL A 93 4.93 12.79 17.23
N GLY A 94 5.63 13.10 18.33
CA GLY A 94 7.09 13.14 18.31
C GLY A 94 7.57 14.46 17.73
N GLN A 95 7.20 15.57 18.38
CA GLN A 95 7.55 16.90 17.89
C GLN A 95 9.07 17.15 17.96
N LYS A 96 9.70 16.76 19.07
CA LYS A 96 11.18 16.74 19.25
C LYS A 96 11.68 15.53 20.05
N GLY A 97 10.81 14.91 20.85
CA GLY A 97 11.09 13.72 21.64
C GLY A 97 10.42 12.47 21.07
N SER A 98 10.01 11.57 21.96
CA SER A 98 9.35 10.30 21.62
C SER A 98 7.85 10.40 21.86
N GLY A 99 7.08 10.55 20.77
CA GLY A 99 5.63 10.66 20.82
C GLY A 99 4.91 9.37 20.42
N SER A 100 3.77 9.10 21.04
CA SER A 100 2.86 8.04 20.59
C SER A 100 1.40 8.50 20.55
N MET A 101 0.66 8.00 19.55
CA MET A 101 -0.79 8.11 19.46
C MET A 101 -1.39 6.73 19.24
N THR A 102 -2.26 6.28 20.14
CA THR A 102 -2.96 4.99 20.02
C THR A 102 -4.46 5.24 19.93
N VAL A 103 -5.10 4.69 18.90
CA VAL A 103 -6.54 4.77 18.67
C VAL A 103 -7.09 3.36 18.58
N SER A 104 -8.00 3.00 19.50
CA SER A 104 -8.48 1.63 19.63
C SER A 104 -9.90 1.52 20.16
N GLY A 105 -10.46 0.31 20.15
CA GLY A 105 -11.77 0.02 20.75
C GLY A 105 -12.94 0.81 20.15
N GLY A 106 -12.89 1.15 18.87
CA GLY A 106 -13.89 2.03 18.23
C GLY A 106 -13.65 3.52 18.48
N GLY A 107 -12.46 3.90 18.94
CA GLY A 107 -12.07 5.30 19.13
C GLY A 107 -11.93 6.05 17.80
N SER A 108 -12.20 7.35 17.79
CA SER A 108 -12.11 8.16 16.57
C SER A 108 -11.30 9.44 16.79
N VAL A 109 -10.40 9.74 15.86
CA VAL A 109 -9.67 11.01 15.79
C VAL A 109 -9.99 11.71 14.49
N TYR A 110 -10.45 12.94 14.57
CA TYR A 110 -10.80 13.75 13.40
C TYR A 110 -10.10 15.10 13.46
N SER A 111 -9.55 15.51 12.32
CA SER A 111 -8.93 16.83 12.17
C SER A 111 -9.11 17.34 10.74
N THR A 112 -9.39 18.63 10.59
CA THR A 112 -9.37 19.33 9.31
C THR A 112 -7.97 19.82 8.92
N SER A 113 -6.94 19.47 9.67
CA SER A 113 -5.54 19.85 9.46
C SER A 113 -4.67 18.62 9.21
N SER A 114 -3.35 18.78 9.28
CA SER A 114 -2.36 17.72 9.04
C SER A 114 -1.99 16.94 10.30
N LEU A 115 -1.69 15.66 10.11
CA LEU A 115 -0.93 14.84 11.06
C LEU A 115 0.54 14.80 10.62
N ILE A 116 1.44 15.07 11.55
CA ILE A 116 2.89 14.96 11.36
C ILE A 116 3.42 13.98 12.40
N VAL A 117 4.19 12.98 11.96
CA VAL A 117 4.86 12.02 12.83
C VAL A 117 6.37 12.25 12.73
N SER A 118 7.04 12.38 13.87
CA SER A 118 8.49 12.59 14.00
C SER A 118 8.98 13.86 13.31
N ASN A 119 8.63 15.02 13.87
CA ASN A 119 8.83 16.32 13.22
C ASN A 119 10.29 16.82 13.21
N ALA A 120 11.12 16.42 14.18
CA ALA A 120 12.53 16.83 14.26
C ALA A 120 13.48 15.65 13.99
N ALA A 121 14.72 15.95 13.56
CA ALA A 121 15.70 14.96 13.09
C ALA A 121 15.98 13.79 14.06
N THR A 122 15.91 14.04 15.38
CA THR A 122 16.13 13.03 16.43
C THR A 122 14.84 12.57 17.11
N ALA A 123 13.68 13.02 16.62
CA ALA A 123 12.40 12.65 17.21
C ALA A 123 11.99 11.25 16.75
N SER A 124 11.23 10.57 17.61
CA SER A 124 10.54 9.34 17.25
C SER A 124 9.04 9.49 17.49
N GLY A 125 8.25 8.90 16.62
CA GLY A 125 6.80 9.09 16.58
C GLY A 125 6.14 7.81 16.12
N SER A 126 5.14 7.33 16.85
CA SER A 126 4.34 6.19 16.41
C SER A 126 2.86 6.48 16.48
N VAL A 127 2.13 6.02 15.47
CA VAL A 127 0.68 6.09 15.43
C VAL A 127 0.15 4.68 15.22
N SER A 128 -0.70 4.20 16.13
CA SER A 128 -1.36 2.89 16.02
C SER A 128 -2.87 3.07 15.98
N VAL A 129 -3.52 2.48 14.98
CA VAL A 129 -4.98 2.46 14.82
C VAL A 129 -5.43 1.01 14.74
N SER A 130 -6.08 0.52 15.79
CA SER A 130 -6.40 -0.89 15.91
C SER A 130 -7.83 -1.17 16.36
N GLY A 131 -8.42 -2.24 15.84
CA GLY A 131 -9.77 -2.67 16.20
C GLY A 131 -10.84 -2.06 15.29
N ILE A 132 -11.91 -2.83 15.11
CA ILE A 132 -13.07 -2.46 14.28
C ILE A 132 -13.63 -1.11 14.73
N ASN A 133 -13.97 -0.26 13.74
CA ASN A 133 -14.48 1.10 13.91
C ASN A 133 -13.48 2.11 14.53
N SER A 134 -12.26 1.68 14.88
CA SER A 134 -11.22 2.62 15.27
C SER A 134 -10.72 3.36 14.05
N SER A 135 -10.66 4.70 14.13
CA SER A 135 -10.36 5.52 12.94
C SER A 135 -9.57 6.77 13.24
N ILE A 136 -8.72 7.16 12.28
CA ILE A 136 -8.19 8.51 12.20
C ILE A 136 -8.47 9.11 10.82
N SER A 137 -8.82 10.40 10.80
CA SER A 137 -9.07 11.14 9.57
C SER A 137 -8.44 12.52 9.64
N TYR A 138 -7.49 12.78 8.75
CA TYR A 138 -6.77 14.04 8.62
C TYR A 138 -6.84 14.55 7.18
N THR A 139 -6.58 15.83 6.97
CA THR A 139 -6.50 16.42 5.62
C THR A 139 -5.27 15.90 4.86
N SER A 140 -4.17 15.73 5.58
CA SER A 140 -2.93 15.11 5.10
C SER A 140 -2.22 14.36 6.22
N ILE A 141 -1.41 13.37 5.87
CA ILE A 141 -0.60 12.61 6.83
C ILE A 141 0.85 12.58 6.32
N THR A 142 1.79 12.96 7.19
CA THR A 142 3.22 12.76 6.95
C THR A 142 3.77 11.86 8.05
N VAL A 143 4.18 10.65 7.68
CA VAL A 143 4.92 9.73 8.54
C VAL A 143 6.40 10.00 8.32
N SER A 144 7.12 10.41 9.37
CA SER A 144 8.54 10.81 9.32
C SER A 144 8.80 12.11 8.55
N GLN A 145 8.55 13.25 9.17
CA GLN A 145 8.88 14.55 8.57
C GLN A 145 10.39 14.87 8.60
N ALA A 146 11.06 14.54 9.70
CA ALA A 146 12.52 14.67 9.83
C ALA A 146 13.14 13.57 10.72
N GLY A 147 12.38 13.04 11.68
CA GLY A 147 12.81 11.93 12.51
C GLY A 147 12.36 10.58 11.95
N THR A 148 12.38 9.55 12.79
CA THR A 148 11.92 8.19 12.44
C THR A 148 10.48 8.00 12.91
N GLY A 149 9.55 7.75 11.98
CA GLY A 149 8.12 7.59 12.24
C GLY A 149 7.59 6.22 11.84
N SER A 150 6.54 5.78 12.53
CA SER A 150 5.76 4.59 12.16
C SER A 150 4.25 4.84 12.17
N LEU A 151 3.55 4.13 11.30
CA LEU A 151 2.09 4.05 11.26
C LEU A 151 1.65 2.59 11.19
N ASP A 152 0.93 2.13 12.20
CA ASP A 152 0.43 0.76 12.29
C ASP A 152 -1.11 0.77 12.24
N ILE A 153 -1.68 0.02 11.29
CA ILE A 153 -3.12 -0.14 11.11
C ILE A 153 -3.43 -1.63 11.23
N SER A 154 -4.24 -2.02 12.22
CA SER A 154 -4.48 -3.44 12.45
C SER A 154 -5.89 -3.77 12.92
N ASN A 155 -6.26 -5.06 12.83
CA ASN A 155 -7.48 -5.61 13.43
C ASN A 155 -8.77 -4.84 13.05
N GLY A 156 -8.87 -4.32 11.82
CA GLY A 156 -10.03 -3.56 11.34
C GLY A 156 -9.98 -2.06 11.59
N GLY A 157 -8.82 -1.51 11.99
CA GLY A 157 -8.59 -0.08 12.09
C GLY A 157 -8.58 0.63 10.73
N SER A 158 -8.88 1.93 10.71
CA SER A 158 -8.90 2.69 9.45
C SER A 158 -8.19 4.04 9.55
N VAL A 159 -7.33 4.32 8.58
CA VAL A 159 -6.65 5.62 8.41
C VAL A 159 -7.12 6.26 7.12
N THR A 160 -7.43 7.55 7.16
CA THR A 160 -7.82 8.34 5.98
C THR A 160 -7.04 9.64 5.88
N ALA A 161 -6.36 9.85 4.75
CA ALA A 161 -5.81 11.14 4.33
C ALA A 161 -6.72 11.75 3.25
N ARG A 162 -7.39 12.86 3.56
CA ARG A 162 -8.58 13.30 2.81
C ARG A 162 -8.33 14.14 1.56
N THR A 163 -7.36 15.06 1.46
CA THR A 163 -7.37 16.00 0.30
C THR A 163 -6.01 16.30 -0.31
N ASN A 164 -4.93 16.28 0.48
CA ASN A 164 -3.66 16.78 -0.02
C ASN A 164 -2.71 15.64 -0.33
N LEU A 165 -2.40 14.80 0.65
CA LEU A 165 -1.34 13.81 0.50
C LEU A 165 -1.19 12.87 1.69
N MET A 166 -0.71 11.66 1.41
CA MET A 166 0.05 10.87 2.38
C MET A 166 1.52 10.79 1.95
N ARG A 167 2.45 11.16 2.84
CA ARG A 167 3.89 10.94 2.67
C ARG A 167 4.39 10.00 3.76
N ALA A 168 5.15 8.99 3.38
CA ALA A 168 5.98 8.21 4.30
C ALA A 168 7.44 8.44 3.91
N GLY A 169 8.19 9.11 4.78
CA GLY A 169 9.50 9.69 4.44
C GLY A 169 9.34 11.06 3.78
N ASN A 170 10.18 12.00 4.19
CA ASN A 170 10.35 13.31 3.56
C ASN A 170 11.87 13.58 3.37
N ASP A 171 12.26 14.55 2.55
CA ASP A 171 13.67 14.79 2.17
C ASP A 171 14.66 14.92 3.34
N ASN A 172 14.18 15.25 4.54
CA ASN A 172 14.99 15.44 5.74
C ASN A 172 14.82 14.32 6.78
N ALA A 173 14.10 13.25 6.48
CA ALA A 173 13.81 12.19 7.43
C ALA A 173 15.06 11.36 7.74
N SER A 174 15.24 11.03 9.02
CA SER A 174 16.30 10.15 9.48
C SER A 174 15.80 8.69 9.55
N GLY A 175 16.54 7.79 8.93
CA GLY A 175 16.23 6.36 8.94
C GLY A 175 15.09 5.97 7.99
N VAL A 176 14.52 4.79 8.24
CA VAL A 176 13.47 4.20 7.40
C VAL A 176 12.10 4.42 8.04
N THR A 177 11.13 4.84 7.23
CA THR A 177 9.73 4.99 7.64
C THR A 177 8.97 3.68 7.48
N TYR A 178 8.18 3.30 8.49
CA TYR A 178 7.37 2.07 8.43
C TYR A 178 5.88 2.38 8.39
N VAL A 179 5.16 1.76 7.45
CA VAL A 179 3.70 1.78 7.39
C VAL A 179 3.20 0.33 7.28
N ASN A 180 2.47 -0.13 8.29
CA ASN A 180 1.95 -1.49 8.33
C ASN A 180 0.42 -1.48 8.25
N VAL A 181 -0.15 -2.28 7.35
CA VAL A 181 -1.60 -2.46 7.19
C VAL A 181 -1.88 -3.95 7.30
N ASP A 182 -2.30 -4.38 8.49
CA ASP A 182 -2.37 -5.79 8.84
C ASP A 182 -3.78 -6.23 9.23
N GLY A 183 -4.24 -7.35 8.69
CA GLY A 183 -5.45 -8.00 9.14
C GLY A 183 -6.71 -7.56 8.37
N PRO A 184 -7.79 -8.37 8.45
CA PRO A 184 -9.03 -8.08 7.75
C PRO A 184 -9.65 -6.74 8.15
N LEU A 185 -10.22 -6.04 7.17
CA LEU A 185 -10.86 -4.72 7.31
C LEU A 185 -9.92 -3.58 7.69
N SER A 186 -8.61 -3.84 7.91
CA SER A 186 -7.62 -2.80 8.12
C SER A 186 -7.39 -2.03 6.82
N ARG A 187 -7.55 -0.70 6.87
CA ARG A 187 -7.58 0.12 5.65
C ARG A 187 -6.76 1.39 5.77
N LEU A 188 -5.93 1.64 4.76
CA LEU A 188 -5.32 2.93 4.48
C LEU A 188 -6.00 3.57 3.26
N ASN A 189 -6.62 4.75 3.43
CA ASN A 189 -7.38 5.43 2.38
C ASN A 189 -6.75 6.78 2.00
N VAL A 190 -6.41 6.95 0.73
CA VAL A 190 -5.77 8.15 0.14
C VAL A 190 -6.44 8.48 -1.22
N ASN A 191 -7.77 8.59 -1.22
CA ASN A 191 -8.58 8.51 -2.44
C ASN A 191 -8.70 9.82 -3.26
N ASN A 192 -8.10 10.92 -2.80
CA ASN A 192 -8.26 12.23 -3.45
C ASN A 192 -6.97 12.79 -4.04
N ASN A 193 -5.82 12.17 -3.80
CA ASN A 193 -4.51 12.64 -4.25
C ASN A 193 -3.46 11.51 -4.22
N TYR A 194 -2.17 11.86 -4.23
CA TYR A 194 -1.07 10.90 -4.20
C TYR A 194 -0.83 10.26 -2.83
N LEU A 195 -0.49 8.97 -2.86
CA LEU A 195 0.24 8.25 -1.82
C LEU A 195 1.72 8.18 -2.20
N TYR A 196 2.62 8.76 -1.39
CA TYR A 196 4.06 8.59 -1.54
C TYR A 196 4.61 7.59 -0.53
N ALA A 197 5.00 6.41 -1.00
CA ALA A 197 5.83 5.46 -0.28
C ALA A 197 7.30 5.82 -0.55
N GLY A 198 7.83 6.74 0.24
CA GLY A 198 9.14 7.34 0.03
C GLY A 198 9.06 8.64 -0.75
N TRP A 199 9.58 9.71 -0.15
CA TRP A 199 9.83 11.00 -0.78
C TRP A 199 11.14 11.53 -0.19
N GLY A 200 12.24 11.35 -0.91
CA GLY A 200 13.59 11.76 -0.46
C GLY A 200 14.20 10.91 0.65
N SER A 201 13.39 10.13 1.37
CA SER A 201 13.82 9.18 2.39
C SER A 201 13.05 7.87 2.25
N ASN A 202 13.70 6.78 2.66
CA ASN A 202 13.21 5.42 2.44
C ASN A 202 11.96 5.12 3.26
N ALA A 203 11.03 4.40 2.65
CA ALA A 203 9.85 3.88 3.31
C ALA A 203 9.61 2.40 2.99
N ILE A 204 9.09 1.68 3.97
CA ILE A 204 8.67 0.30 3.85
C ILE A 204 7.18 0.21 4.22
N PHE A 205 6.38 -0.26 3.27
CA PHE A 205 4.97 -0.57 3.48
C PHE A 205 4.81 -2.08 3.50
N ASN A 206 4.20 -2.60 4.57
CA ASN A 206 3.83 -4.01 4.67
C ASN A 206 2.31 -4.11 4.73
N VAL A 207 1.71 -4.79 3.75
CA VAL A 207 0.28 -5.08 3.71
C VAL A 207 0.11 -6.59 3.81
N THR A 208 -0.45 -7.03 4.93
CA THR A 208 -0.46 -8.43 5.33
C THR A 208 -1.83 -8.87 5.83
N ASN A 209 -2.07 -10.19 5.82
CA ASN A 209 -3.25 -10.80 6.42
C ASN A 209 -4.59 -10.15 5.99
N SER A 210 -4.74 -9.84 4.70
CA SER A 210 -5.93 -9.17 4.14
C SER A 210 -6.10 -7.69 4.51
N GLY A 211 -5.00 -7.00 4.82
CA GLY A 211 -4.94 -5.54 4.87
C GLY A 211 -5.13 -4.90 3.47
N MET A 212 -5.60 -3.66 3.43
CA MET A 212 -5.95 -2.98 2.18
C MET A 212 -5.42 -1.54 2.11
N ILE A 213 -4.78 -1.20 0.99
CA ILE A 213 -4.50 0.18 0.58
C ILE A 213 -5.52 0.58 -0.50
N ILE A 214 -6.07 1.79 -0.36
CA ILE A 214 -6.93 2.41 -1.37
C ILE A 214 -6.36 3.80 -1.67
N SER A 215 -6.06 4.08 -2.93
CA SER A 215 -5.51 5.37 -3.35
C SER A 215 -6.03 5.84 -4.70
N LYS A 216 -5.82 7.13 -4.99
CA LYS A 216 -6.08 7.69 -6.31
C LYS A 216 -4.88 7.50 -7.23
N ASP A 217 -3.73 8.01 -6.82
CA ASP A 217 -2.44 7.86 -7.47
C ASP A 217 -1.41 7.47 -6.42
N ALA A 218 -0.31 6.83 -6.84
CA ALA A 218 0.75 6.47 -5.91
C ALA A 218 2.14 6.46 -6.53
N VAL A 219 3.14 6.81 -5.72
CA VAL A 219 4.55 6.72 -6.10
C VAL A 219 5.32 5.96 -5.04
N ILE A 220 6.12 4.99 -5.49
CA ILE A 220 7.06 4.23 -4.66
C ILE A 220 8.47 4.66 -5.03
N GLY A 221 9.22 5.17 -4.05
CA GLY A 221 10.64 5.46 -4.24
C GLY A 221 10.92 6.76 -4.97
N ARG A 222 10.18 7.84 -4.72
CA ARG A 222 10.53 9.16 -5.26
C ARG A 222 11.78 9.67 -4.57
N THR A 223 12.87 9.86 -5.33
CA THR A 223 14.19 10.27 -4.82
C THR A 223 14.63 9.49 -3.57
N SER A 224 14.25 8.22 -3.49
CA SER A 224 14.44 7.34 -2.33
C SER A 224 14.48 5.88 -2.77
N ASP A 225 14.92 4.98 -1.90
CA ASP A 225 14.87 3.53 -2.09
C ASP A 225 13.78 2.94 -1.20
N SER A 226 12.59 2.75 -1.77
CA SER A 226 11.39 2.42 -1.01
C SER A 226 10.67 1.20 -1.55
N THR A 227 10.02 0.48 -0.64
CA THR A 227 9.38 -0.81 -0.93
C THR A 227 7.95 -0.84 -0.42
N VAL A 228 7.05 -1.36 -1.25
CA VAL A 228 5.70 -1.78 -0.84
C VAL A 228 5.59 -3.28 -1.07
N SER A 229 5.19 -4.03 -0.03
CA SER A 229 4.96 -5.47 -0.12
C SER A 229 3.51 -5.80 0.24
N LEU A 230 2.82 -6.50 -0.66
CA LEU A 230 1.48 -7.03 -0.50
C LEU A 230 1.60 -8.55 -0.40
N SER A 231 1.53 -9.11 0.81
CA SER A 231 1.77 -10.54 1.03
C SER A 231 0.63 -11.24 1.73
N GLY A 232 0.30 -12.43 1.23
CA GLY A 232 -0.77 -13.27 1.75
C GLY A 232 -2.14 -12.98 1.13
N SER A 233 -3.01 -13.98 1.18
CA SER A 233 -4.32 -13.95 0.53
C SER A 233 -5.15 -12.74 0.96
N GLY A 234 -5.63 -11.98 -0.04
CA GLY A 234 -6.50 -10.83 0.14
C GLY A 234 -5.79 -9.56 0.60
N SER A 235 -4.47 -9.58 0.81
CA SER A 235 -3.68 -8.36 1.02
C SER A 235 -3.62 -7.58 -0.28
N GLY A 236 -4.18 -6.37 -0.31
CA GLY A 236 -4.53 -5.74 -1.58
C GLY A 236 -4.24 -4.25 -1.67
N TRP A 237 -4.10 -3.80 -2.91
CA TRP A 237 -4.04 -2.38 -3.26
C TRP A 237 -4.98 -2.06 -4.42
N VAL A 238 -6.01 -1.26 -4.14
CA VAL A 238 -6.88 -0.69 -5.17
C VAL A 238 -6.48 0.75 -5.43
N ASN A 239 -6.04 1.04 -6.64
CA ASN A 239 -5.63 2.37 -7.08
C ASN A 239 -6.49 2.84 -8.25
N THR A 240 -6.93 4.10 -8.22
CA THR A 240 -7.88 4.60 -9.23
C THR A 240 -7.21 4.87 -10.57
N TYR A 241 -6.07 5.57 -10.55
CA TYR A 241 -5.27 5.96 -11.72
C TYR A 241 -3.97 5.15 -11.73
N SER A 242 -2.81 5.78 -11.56
CA SER A 242 -1.53 5.10 -11.77
C SER A 242 -0.75 4.84 -10.48
N ILE A 243 -0.08 3.70 -10.43
CA ILE A 243 0.98 3.40 -9.47
C ILE A 243 2.31 3.53 -10.22
N TYR A 244 3.17 4.40 -9.71
CA TYR A 244 4.49 4.66 -10.26
C TYR A 244 5.55 4.02 -9.36
N VAL A 245 6.36 3.11 -9.90
CA VAL A 245 7.37 2.34 -9.16
C VAL A 245 8.74 2.79 -9.65
N GLY A 246 9.47 3.53 -8.83
CA GLY A 246 10.73 4.18 -9.23
C GLY A 246 10.43 5.25 -10.28
N TYR A 247 9.99 6.42 -9.82
CA TYR A 247 9.50 7.46 -10.72
C TYR A 247 9.99 8.85 -10.34
N SER A 248 10.56 9.52 -11.35
CA SER A 248 10.95 10.93 -11.41
C SER A 248 11.89 11.44 -10.31
N GLY A 249 13.03 11.97 -10.73
CA GLY A 249 14.08 12.53 -9.87
C GLY A 249 15.26 11.58 -9.69
N ASP A 250 16.44 12.14 -9.47
CA ASP A 250 17.70 11.39 -9.39
C ASP A 250 17.67 10.29 -8.33
N ASN A 251 18.16 9.11 -8.71
CA ASN A 251 18.28 7.94 -7.86
C ASN A 251 16.94 7.46 -7.25
N SER A 252 15.83 7.69 -7.96
CA SER A 252 14.51 7.17 -7.56
C SER A 252 14.45 5.66 -7.76
N LYS A 253 14.30 4.90 -6.66
CA LYS A 253 14.25 3.44 -6.66
C LYS A 253 13.00 2.94 -5.95
N GLY A 254 12.09 2.37 -6.73
CA GLY A 254 10.86 1.79 -6.19
C GLY A 254 10.85 0.28 -6.34
N THR A 255 10.33 -0.39 -5.32
CA THR A 255 10.07 -1.83 -5.35
C THR A 255 8.62 -2.12 -4.94
N LEU A 256 7.90 -2.87 -5.77
CA LEU A 256 6.57 -3.40 -5.44
C LEU A 256 6.61 -4.93 -5.50
N ASN A 257 6.30 -5.58 -4.37
CA ASN A 257 6.20 -7.03 -4.29
C ASN A 257 4.76 -7.44 -4.05
N VAL A 258 4.25 -8.36 -4.87
CA VAL A 258 2.91 -8.93 -4.76
C VAL A 258 3.06 -10.45 -4.64
N SER A 259 2.75 -11.01 -3.47
CA SER A 259 3.02 -12.42 -3.22
C SER A 259 1.98 -13.16 -2.36
N GLY A 260 1.98 -14.49 -2.46
CA GLY A 260 1.17 -15.37 -1.63
C GLY A 260 -0.34 -15.12 -1.69
N GLY A 261 -0.87 -14.73 -2.86
CA GLY A 261 -2.27 -14.37 -3.04
C GLY A 261 -2.61 -12.89 -2.80
N GLY A 262 -1.59 -12.03 -2.76
CA GLY A 262 -1.77 -10.58 -2.72
C GLY A 262 -2.19 -10.00 -4.08
N PHE A 263 -2.74 -8.79 -4.12
CA PHE A 263 -3.21 -8.23 -5.39
C PHE A 263 -3.08 -6.72 -5.54
N VAL A 264 -3.00 -6.29 -6.80
CA VAL A 264 -3.11 -4.88 -7.22
C VAL A 264 -4.18 -4.76 -8.29
N ASP A 265 -5.07 -3.77 -8.15
CA ASP A 265 -6.01 -3.34 -9.17
C ASP A 265 -5.81 -1.85 -9.40
N THR A 266 -5.39 -1.46 -10.60
CA THR A 266 -5.00 -0.09 -10.94
C THR A 266 -5.40 0.27 -12.35
N GLN A 267 -5.45 1.57 -12.70
CA GLN A 267 -5.54 1.94 -14.11
C GLN A 267 -4.20 1.71 -14.79
N GLY A 268 -3.14 2.25 -14.18
CA GLY A 268 -1.79 2.18 -14.71
C GLY A 268 -0.83 1.59 -13.69
N ILE A 269 0.09 0.76 -14.16
CA ILE A 269 1.34 0.48 -13.47
C ILE A 269 2.49 0.94 -14.35
N VAL A 270 3.29 1.85 -13.80
CA VAL A 270 4.39 2.51 -14.51
C VAL A 270 5.67 2.25 -13.73
N ILE A 271 6.66 1.64 -14.38
CA ILE A 271 7.81 1.04 -13.71
C ILE A 271 9.11 1.61 -14.31
N GLY A 272 9.92 2.27 -13.49
CA GLY A 272 11.19 2.85 -13.93
C GLY A 272 10.98 3.88 -15.02
N ASP A 273 10.21 4.94 -14.75
CA ASP A 273 9.77 5.93 -15.75
C ASP A 273 10.12 7.35 -15.29
N ASP A 274 10.47 8.22 -16.23
CA ASP A 274 10.51 9.67 -16.02
C ASP A 274 9.98 10.42 -17.24
N GLN A 275 8.78 10.99 -17.12
CA GLN A 275 8.10 11.72 -18.17
C GLN A 275 8.61 13.15 -18.37
N TYR A 276 9.28 13.73 -17.38
CA TYR A 276 9.38 15.20 -17.27
C TYR A 276 10.79 15.76 -17.21
N SER A 277 11.83 14.93 -17.11
CA SER A 277 13.19 15.43 -16.89
C SER A 277 14.20 14.78 -17.81
N SER A 278 14.84 15.61 -18.64
CA SER A 278 15.99 15.24 -19.46
C SER A 278 17.28 15.08 -18.63
N ILE A 279 17.18 15.03 -17.30
CA ILE A 279 18.32 15.03 -16.37
C ILE A 279 18.23 13.98 -15.25
N SER A 280 17.14 13.20 -15.16
CA SER A 280 17.00 12.22 -14.08
C SER A 280 17.88 11.01 -14.34
N GLN A 281 18.82 10.76 -13.44
CA GLN A 281 19.74 9.61 -13.55
C GLN A 281 19.35 8.50 -12.58
N ASN A 282 19.56 7.25 -13.00
CA ASN A 282 19.39 6.04 -12.18
C ASN A 282 17.97 5.86 -11.60
N VAL A 283 16.93 6.11 -12.41
CA VAL A 283 15.56 5.78 -12.02
C VAL A 283 15.33 4.30 -12.30
N THR A 284 15.01 3.53 -11.25
CA THR A 284 14.78 2.10 -11.36
C THR A 284 13.49 1.70 -10.69
N GLY A 285 12.63 1.01 -11.42
CA GLY A 285 11.43 0.39 -10.89
C GLY A 285 11.56 -1.13 -10.93
N ASN A 286 11.25 -1.79 -9.82
CA ASN A 286 11.22 -3.25 -9.74
C ASN A 286 9.85 -3.71 -9.26
N VAL A 287 9.21 -4.58 -10.01
CA VAL A 287 7.94 -5.18 -9.64
C VAL A 287 8.08 -6.70 -9.67
N SER A 288 7.57 -7.39 -8.64
CA SER A 288 7.48 -8.85 -8.60
C SER A 288 6.04 -9.29 -8.33
N VAL A 289 5.60 -10.31 -9.06
CA VAL A 289 4.32 -10.99 -8.84
C VAL A 289 4.58 -12.48 -8.72
N GLU A 290 4.50 -12.99 -7.49
CA GLU A 290 4.96 -14.33 -7.14
C GLU A 290 3.88 -15.15 -6.43
N GLY A 291 3.70 -16.39 -6.83
CA GLY A 291 2.84 -17.34 -6.13
C GLY A 291 1.41 -17.37 -6.64
N GLU A 292 0.77 -18.53 -6.49
CA GLU A 292 -0.59 -18.77 -6.92
C GLU A 292 -1.57 -17.76 -6.31
N GLY A 293 -2.46 -17.22 -7.16
CA GLY A 293 -3.46 -16.22 -6.77
C GLY A 293 -2.90 -14.81 -6.58
N SER A 294 -1.59 -14.59 -6.71
CA SER A 294 -1.01 -13.25 -6.73
C SER A 294 -1.24 -12.60 -8.09
N TYR A 295 -1.74 -11.36 -8.13
CA TYR A 295 -1.97 -10.70 -9.41
C TYR A 295 -1.83 -9.18 -9.41
N ILE A 296 -1.49 -8.64 -10.58
CA ILE A 296 -1.66 -7.23 -10.93
C ILE A 296 -2.62 -7.15 -12.10
N ALA A 297 -3.69 -6.37 -11.94
CA ALA A 297 -4.60 -6.01 -13.01
C ALA A 297 -4.47 -4.51 -13.31
N ALA A 298 -4.15 -4.18 -14.56
CA ALA A 298 -3.98 -2.81 -15.02
C ALA A 298 -4.60 -2.59 -16.41
N GLU A 299 -5.09 -1.39 -16.71
CA GLU A 299 -5.39 -1.01 -18.11
C GLU A 299 -4.09 -0.78 -18.88
N LEU A 300 -3.11 -0.15 -18.22
CA LEU A 300 -1.81 0.18 -18.78
C LEU A 300 -0.70 -0.41 -17.92
N THR A 301 0.20 -1.17 -18.55
CA THR A 301 1.51 -1.50 -18.02
C THR A 301 2.57 -0.81 -18.88
N ARG A 302 3.41 0.04 -18.27
CA ARG A 302 4.51 0.71 -18.98
C ARG A 302 5.81 0.60 -18.21
N LEU A 303 6.86 0.17 -18.89
CA LEU A 303 8.19 0.04 -18.32
C LEU A 303 9.17 0.95 -19.04
N GLY A 304 10.02 1.64 -18.28
CA GLY A 304 11.26 2.19 -18.81
C GLY A 304 11.17 3.48 -19.60
N TYR A 305 10.06 4.22 -19.62
CA TYR A 305 10.02 5.41 -20.47
C TYR A 305 10.95 6.51 -19.93
N SER A 306 11.89 6.99 -20.76
CA SER A 306 12.69 8.21 -20.49
C SER A 306 13.24 8.81 -21.79
N GLN A 307 13.53 10.12 -21.79
CA GLN A 307 14.11 10.80 -22.95
C GLN A 307 15.59 10.45 -23.19
N ASP A 308 16.29 9.97 -22.17
CA ASP A 308 17.74 9.72 -22.19
C ASP A 308 18.12 8.24 -22.23
N GLN A 309 17.12 7.35 -22.33
CA GLN A 309 17.25 5.90 -22.37
C GLN A 309 17.95 5.26 -21.14
N GLN A 310 18.05 5.96 -20.01
CA GLN A 310 18.74 5.44 -18.80
C GLN A 310 17.82 4.79 -17.77
N ASN A 311 16.50 4.97 -17.89
CA ASN A 311 15.57 4.43 -16.91
C ASN A 311 15.29 2.97 -17.20
N VAL A 312 15.28 2.16 -16.14
CA VAL A 312 15.12 0.70 -16.24
C VAL A 312 13.91 0.28 -15.42
N GLY A 313 12.91 -0.28 -16.10
CA GLY A 313 11.81 -1.00 -15.48
C GLY A 313 12.07 -2.51 -15.52
N SER A 314 11.83 -3.19 -14.41
CA SER A 314 11.86 -4.66 -14.33
C SER A 314 10.56 -5.18 -13.75
N LEU A 315 9.96 -6.15 -14.44
CA LEU A 315 8.78 -6.88 -13.98
C LEU A 315 9.07 -8.38 -13.98
N ALA A 316 9.08 -9.00 -12.80
CA ALA A 316 9.22 -10.44 -12.65
C ALA A 316 7.88 -11.09 -12.32
N ILE A 317 7.54 -12.17 -13.02
CA ILE A 317 6.29 -12.92 -12.82
C ILE A 317 6.64 -14.40 -12.64
N SER A 318 6.33 -14.98 -11.48
CA SER A 318 6.76 -16.34 -11.18
C SER A 318 5.80 -17.12 -10.29
N GLN A 319 5.99 -18.44 -10.22
CA GLN A 319 5.27 -19.35 -9.32
C GLN A 319 3.74 -19.23 -9.43
N GLY A 320 3.22 -19.04 -10.65
CA GLY A 320 1.78 -18.86 -10.88
C GLY A 320 1.25 -17.44 -10.67
N GLY A 321 2.12 -16.45 -10.46
CA GLY A 321 1.75 -15.04 -10.47
C GLY A 321 1.18 -14.61 -11.83
N LEU A 322 0.29 -13.63 -11.81
CA LEU A 322 -0.41 -13.13 -13.01
C LEU A 322 -0.27 -11.61 -13.15
N VAL A 323 0.11 -11.15 -14.33
CA VAL A 323 -0.12 -9.77 -14.75
C VAL A 323 -1.11 -9.78 -15.90
N ILE A 324 -2.22 -9.04 -15.75
CA ILE A 324 -3.22 -8.85 -16.80
C ILE A 324 -3.29 -7.37 -17.17
N THR A 325 -3.12 -7.07 -18.46
CA THR A 325 -3.08 -5.70 -18.97
C THR A 325 -3.74 -5.55 -20.33
N ASP A 326 -4.31 -4.38 -20.61
CA ASP A 326 -4.84 -4.10 -21.96
C ASP A 326 -3.75 -3.58 -22.88
N TYR A 327 -2.99 -2.62 -22.37
CA TYR A 327 -1.90 -1.99 -23.08
C TYR A 327 -0.59 -2.30 -22.38
N LEU A 328 0.42 -2.66 -23.16
CA LEU A 328 1.76 -2.93 -22.69
C LEU A 328 2.75 -2.16 -23.56
N TYR A 329 3.55 -1.32 -22.91
CA TYR A 329 4.65 -0.58 -23.54
C TYR A 329 5.97 -0.90 -22.85
N LEU A 330 6.98 -1.27 -23.64
CA LEU A 330 8.31 -1.67 -23.15
C LEU A 330 9.38 -0.81 -23.80
N TYR A 331 9.93 0.13 -23.04
CA TYR A 331 10.97 1.05 -23.50
C TYR A 331 12.31 0.77 -22.82
N ASN A 332 13.37 1.28 -23.46
CA ASN A 332 14.76 1.15 -23.01
C ASN A 332 15.15 -0.33 -22.81
N ASP A 333 16.23 -0.62 -22.11
CA ASP A 333 16.64 -1.98 -21.72
C ASP A 333 15.75 -2.56 -20.58
N SER A 334 14.46 -2.20 -20.56
CA SER A 334 13.51 -2.76 -19.58
C SER A 334 13.14 -4.18 -19.93
N SER A 335 12.81 -4.97 -18.91
CA SER A 335 12.50 -6.39 -19.10
C SER A 335 11.26 -6.83 -18.34
N ILE A 336 10.50 -7.73 -18.98
CA ILE A 336 9.56 -8.61 -18.29
C ILE A 336 10.19 -10.00 -18.27
N ASN A 337 10.28 -10.60 -17.09
CA ASN A 337 10.91 -11.89 -16.87
C ASN A 337 9.88 -12.86 -16.30
N LEU A 338 9.58 -13.95 -17.03
CA LEU A 338 8.61 -14.97 -16.60
C LEU A 338 9.29 -16.32 -16.32
N SER A 339 8.95 -16.95 -15.19
CA SER A 339 9.44 -18.28 -14.83
C SER A 339 8.41 -19.08 -14.03
N SER A 340 8.59 -20.40 -13.88
CA SER A 340 7.85 -21.23 -12.92
C SER A 340 6.33 -21.07 -12.97
N GLY A 341 5.72 -21.10 -14.17
CA GLY A 341 4.27 -20.89 -14.32
C GLY A 341 3.80 -19.43 -14.28
N GLY A 342 4.69 -18.44 -14.29
CA GLY A 342 4.32 -17.03 -14.38
C GLY A 342 3.49 -16.73 -15.63
N MET A 343 2.49 -15.85 -15.52
CA MET A 343 1.54 -15.55 -16.60
C MET A 343 1.47 -14.06 -16.92
N LEU A 344 1.55 -13.72 -18.21
CA LEU A 344 1.28 -12.40 -18.76
C LEU A 344 0.08 -12.49 -19.72
N ALA A 345 -1.03 -11.86 -19.34
CA ALA A 345 -2.24 -11.80 -20.15
C ALA A 345 -2.38 -10.41 -20.79
N LEU A 346 -2.38 -10.36 -22.12
CA LEU A 346 -2.47 -9.13 -22.91
C LEU A 346 -3.77 -9.11 -23.72
N ALA A 347 -4.48 -7.98 -23.72
CA ALA A 347 -5.74 -7.88 -24.46
C ALA A 347 -5.50 -7.96 -25.97
N GLY A 348 -6.43 -8.61 -26.66
CA GLY A 348 -6.39 -8.78 -28.11
C GLY A 348 -6.24 -10.23 -28.54
N GLU A 349 -6.60 -10.47 -29.80
CA GLU A 349 -6.49 -11.77 -30.45
C GLU A 349 -5.10 -11.87 -31.11
N GLY A 350 -4.13 -12.34 -30.34
CA GLY A 350 -2.91 -12.90 -30.90
C GLY A 350 -3.21 -14.34 -31.30
N ASP A 351 -2.75 -14.75 -32.48
CA ASP A 351 -2.67 -16.18 -32.72
C ASP A 351 -1.64 -16.81 -31.76
N ALA A 352 -1.49 -18.12 -31.81
CA ALA A 352 -0.65 -18.80 -30.84
C ALA A 352 0.87 -18.63 -31.12
N SER A 353 1.28 -17.72 -32.01
CA SER A 353 2.68 -17.43 -32.33
C SER A 353 3.26 -16.29 -31.48
N VAL A 354 4.59 -16.29 -31.32
CA VAL A 354 5.32 -15.19 -30.68
C VAL A 354 5.17 -13.90 -31.48
N GLU A 355 5.18 -13.96 -32.82
CA GLU A 355 5.03 -12.77 -33.66
C GLU A 355 3.68 -12.09 -33.43
N ALA A 356 2.58 -12.84 -33.38
CA ALA A 356 1.26 -12.27 -33.14
C ALA A 356 1.12 -11.76 -31.70
N PHE A 357 1.64 -12.48 -30.70
CA PHE A 357 1.65 -12.01 -29.31
C PHE A 357 2.46 -10.72 -29.17
N LEU A 358 3.64 -10.65 -29.79
CA LEU A 358 4.47 -9.45 -29.76
C LEU A 358 3.82 -8.29 -30.53
N GLY A 359 3.04 -8.59 -31.57
CA GLY A 359 2.24 -7.59 -32.29
C GLY A 359 1.09 -6.98 -31.46
N LEU A 360 0.75 -7.54 -30.30
CA LEU A 360 -0.19 -6.92 -29.36
C LEU A 360 0.46 -5.84 -28.49
N LEU A 361 1.80 -5.82 -28.38
CA LEU A 361 2.50 -4.72 -27.72
C LEU A 361 2.25 -3.42 -28.50
N ASP A 362 2.26 -2.31 -27.78
CA ASP A 362 2.07 -0.97 -28.34
C ASP A 362 0.75 -0.77 -29.12
N SER A 363 -0.28 -1.58 -28.88
CA SER A 363 -1.61 -1.34 -29.47
C SER A 363 -2.07 0.08 -29.10
N TYR A 364 -2.19 0.92 -30.13
CA TYR A 364 -2.17 2.37 -29.99
C TYR A 364 -3.41 2.92 -29.29
N ASP A 365 -3.25 3.55 -28.13
CA ASP A 365 -4.24 4.43 -27.51
C ASP A 365 -3.63 5.82 -27.25
N ALA A 366 -4.10 6.81 -28.01
CA ALA A 366 -3.66 8.20 -27.94
C ALA A 366 -3.87 8.87 -26.56
N SER A 367 -4.67 8.26 -25.67
CA SER A 367 -4.87 8.77 -24.31
C SER A 367 -3.73 8.40 -23.33
N TYR A 368 -2.90 7.41 -23.68
CA TYR A 368 -1.84 6.89 -22.82
C TYR A 368 -0.41 7.08 -23.39
N THR A 369 -0.29 7.42 -24.67
CA THR A 369 0.98 7.69 -25.33
C THR A 369 1.43 9.15 -25.12
N PRO A 370 2.67 9.42 -24.69
CA PRO A 370 3.28 10.74 -24.78
C PRO A 370 3.29 11.20 -26.25
N LEU A 371 2.80 12.42 -26.50
CA LEU A 371 2.45 12.94 -27.83
C LEU A 371 3.60 13.09 -28.85
N ASP A 372 4.86 12.80 -28.48
CA ASP A 372 6.03 13.29 -29.22
C ASP A 372 7.20 12.29 -29.40
N TYR A 373 7.06 10.99 -29.10
CA TYR A 373 8.22 10.09 -29.14
C TYR A 373 8.10 8.94 -30.15
N SER A 374 9.11 8.87 -31.03
CA SER A 374 9.24 7.92 -32.14
C SER A 374 10.16 6.73 -31.83
N ASP A 375 10.57 6.53 -30.57
CA ASP A 375 11.37 5.36 -30.22
C ASP A 375 10.50 4.11 -30.27
N SER A 376 10.96 3.15 -31.07
CA SER A 376 10.46 1.78 -31.09
C SER A 376 10.64 1.17 -29.70
N ALA A 377 9.64 0.42 -29.23
CA ALA A 377 9.80 -0.47 -28.10
C ALA A 377 11.11 -1.26 -28.22
N SER A 378 11.97 -1.15 -27.21
CA SER A 378 13.30 -1.78 -27.16
C SER A 378 13.46 -2.72 -25.98
N GLY A 379 12.47 -2.79 -25.09
CA GLY A 379 12.50 -3.72 -23.97
C GLY A 379 12.26 -5.15 -24.42
N SER A 380 12.65 -6.11 -23.58
CA SER A 380 12.52 -7.53 -23.88
C SER A 380 11.51 -8.26 -22.97
N ILE A 381 10.95 -9.34 -23.49
CA ILE A 381 10.22 -10.33 -22.69
C ILE A 381 11.09 -11.58 -22.67
N ASN A 382 11.53 -11.98 -21.49
CA ASN A 382 12.41 -13.11 -21.30
C ASN A 382 11.71 -14.23 -20.55
N ILE A 383 12.03 -15.46 -20.94
CA ILE A 383 11.55 -16.70 -20.32
C ILE A 383 12.75 -17.38 -19.67
N TRP A 384 12.56 -17.96 -18.49
CA TRP A 384 13.57 -18.79 -17.86
C TRP A 384 13.65 -20.15 -18.57
N ASP A 385 14.82 -20.49 -19.12
CA ASP A 385 15.11 -21.81 -19.66
C ASP A 385 15.74 -22.67 -18.57
N GLU A 386 14.97 -23.63 -18.05
CA GLU A 386 15.43 -24.55 -17.00
C GLU A 386 16.53 -25.51 -17.48
N SER A 387 16.64 -25.77 -18.79
CA SER A 387 17.64 -26.69 -19.34
C SER A 387 19.01 -26.05 -19.47
N GLU A 388 19.05 -24.76 -19.76
CA GLU A 388 20.28 -23.97 -19.93
C GLU A 388 20.59 -23.09 -18.69
N GLU A 389 19.71 -23.06 -17.69
CA GLU A 389 19.79 -22.25 -16.46
C GLU A 389 20.02 -20.75 -16.73
N LEU A 390 19.34 -20.20 -17.74
CA LEU A 390 19.51 -18.81 -18.16
C LEU A 390 18.20 -18.18 -18.67
N TRP A 391 18.18 -16.85 -18.67
CA TRP A 391 17.10 -16.07 -19.28
C TRP A 391 17.31 -15.98 -20.80
N VAL A 392 16.32 -16.44 -21.56
CA VAL A 392 16.28 -16.35 -23.03
C VAL A 392 15.21 -15.35 -23.46
N ASP A 393 15.45 -14.62 -24.55
CA ASP A 393 14.41 -13.79 -25.17
C ASP A 393 13.26 -14.69 -25.68
N LEU A 394 12.02 -14.23 -25.57
CA LEU A 394 10.84 -14.97 -26.03
C LEU A 394 10.93 -15.41 -27.50
N THR A 395 11.64 -14.67 -28.36
CA THR A 395 11.83 -15.05 -29.77
C THR A 395 12.75 -16.25 -29.95
N ASP A 396 13.65 -16.49 -29.00
CA ASP A 396 14.61 -17.59 -29.01
C ASP A 396 14.16 -18.79 -28.15
N ALA A 397 13.15 -18.59 -27.29
CA ALA A 397 12.59 -19.63 -26.44
C ALA A 397 11.83 -20.72 -27.23
N VAL A 398 11.76 -21.92 -26.67
CA VAL A 398 11.14 -23.12 -27.25
C VAL A 398 9.70 -23.28 -26.77
N ARG A 399 8.75 -23.13 -27.69
CA ARG A 399 7.33 -23.36 -27.42
C ARG A 399 7.04 -24.78 -26.93
N ASN A 400 6.13 -24.90 -25.96
CA ASN A 400 5.73 -26.13 -25.27
C ASN A 400 6.85 -26.80 -24.47
N PHE A 401 7.98 -26.11 -24.30
CA PHE A 401 9.01 -26.47 -23.34
C PHE A 401 9.16 -25.32 -22.35
N ASP A 402 9.58 -24.15 -22.84
CA ASP A 402 9.83 -22.95 -22.04
C ASP A 402 8.56 -22.12 -21.84
N TYR A 403 7.63 -22.12 -22.81
CA TYR A 403 6.40 -21.33 -22.70
C TYR A 403 5.23 -21.89 -23.50
N ASN A 404 4.02 -21.39 -23.22
CA ASN A 404 2.85 -21.53 -24.08
C ASN A 404 2.14 -20.18 -24.29
N ILE A 405 1.54 -19.98 -25.47
CA ILE A 405 0.71 -18.82 -25.82
C ILE A 405 -0.67 -19.31 -26.22
N THR A 406 -1.70 -18.80 -25.57
CA THR A 406 -3.10 -19.19 -25.84
C THR A 406 -4.03 -17.98 -25.84
N TYR A 407 -4.80 -17.82 -26.91
CA TYR A 407 -5.92 -16.88 -26.93
C TYR A 407 -7.18 -17.50 -26.32
N HIS A 408 -7.87 -16.72 -25.48
CA HIS A 408 -9.10 -17.13 -24.83
C HIS A 408 -10.29 -16.35 -25.40
N SER A 409 -11.20 -17.04 -26.08
CA SER A 409 -12.44 -16.45 -26.60
C SER A 409 -13.62 -16.50 -25.61
N ALA A 410 -13.47 -17.24 -24.52
CA ALA A 410 -14.49 -17.43 -23.47
C ALA A 410 -13.85 -17.61 -22.09
N GLY A 411 -14.67 -17.57 -21.04
CA GLY A 411 -14.21 -17.66 -19.65
C GLY A 411 -13.65 -16.33 -19.12
N ASP A 412 -12.95 -16.40 -18.00
CA ASP A 412 -12.50 -15.19 -17.30
C ASP A 412 -11.44 -14.41 -18.10
N PHE A 413 -10.58 -15.12 -18.86
CA PHE A 413 -9.63 -14.53 -19.80
C PHE A 413 -10.23 -14.18 -21.18
N ALA A 414 -11.55 -14.25 -21.38
CA ALA A 414 -12.13 -13.94 -22.68
C ALA A 414 -11.66 -12.57 -23.22
N GLY A 415 -11.09 -12.54 -24.42
CA GLY A 415 -10.51 -11.36 -25.06
C GLY A 415 -9.02 -11.14 -24.81
N TYR A 416 -8.35 -12.03 -24.08
CA TYR A 416 -6.92 -11.96 -23.79
C TYR A 416 -6.14 -13.11 -24.43
N THR A 417 -4.92 -12.80 -24.86
CA THR A 417 -3.89 -13.78 -25.20
C THR A 417 -2.94 -13.91 -24.02
N VAL A 418 -2.76 -15.13 -23.52
CA VAL A 418 -1.99 -15.43 -22.31
C VAL A 418 -0.69 -16.12 -22.69
N LEU A 419 0.44 -15.52 -22.29
CA LEU A 419 1.76 -16.12 -22.28
C LEU A 419 2.02 -16.72 -20.89
N THR A 420 2.36 -18.00 -20.83
CA THR A 420 2.69 -18.71 -19.60
C THR A 420 4.10 -19.29 -19.69
N ALA A 421 4.95 -19.01 -18.70
CA ALA A 421 6.26 -19.63 -18.56
C ALA A 421 6.17 -21.06 -18.02
N ASP A 422 7.07 -21.91 -18.51
CA ASP A 422 7.07 -23.36 -18.43
C ASP A 422 5.83 -23.99 -19.07
N ALA A 423 6.04 -25.08 -19.80
CA ALA A 423 4.93 -25.94 -20.21
C ALA A 423 4.35 -26.65 -18.98
N VAL A 424 3.50 -25.96 -18.23
CA VAL A 424 2.68 -26.58 -17.19
C VAL A 424 1.84 -27.68 -17.87
N PRO A 425 2.02 -28.97 -17.54
CA PRO A 425 1.27 -30.04 -18.19
C PRO A 425 -0.22 -29.88 -17.86
N GLU A 426 -1.08 -29.93 -18.88
CA GLU A 426 -2.52 -30.08 -18.63
C GLU A 426 -2.76 -31.32 -17.74
N PRO A 427 -3.52 -31.20 -16.63
CA PRO A 427 -4.51 -30.17 -16.32
C PRO A 427 -4.08 -29.05 -15.36
N ALA A 428 -2.78 -28.94 -15.01
CA ALA A 428 -2.33 -27.96 -14.00
C ALA A 428 -2.48 -26.50 -14.48
N THR A 429 -2.43 -26.26 -15.80
CA THR A 429 -2.74 -24.96 -16.42
C THR A 429 -4.16 -24.51 -16.10
N ALA A 430 -5.14 -25.41 -16.11
CA ALA A 430 -6.53 -25.10 -15.79
C ALA A 430 -6.72 -24.70 -14.31
N LEU A 431 -5.95 -25.29 -13.39
CA LEU A 431 -5.97 -24.92 -11.97
C LEU A 431 -5.38 -23.51 -11.76
N LEU A 432 -4.24 -23.25 -12.40
CA LEU A 432 -3.54 -21.96 -12.36
C LEU A 432 -4.40 -20.82 -12.92
N MET A 433 -5.07 -21.08 -14.05
CA MET A 433 -6.02 -20.14 -14.64
C MET A 433 -7.29 -19.94 -13.81
N GLY A 434 -7.71 -20.95 -13.04
CA GLY A 434 -8.83 -20.83 -12.10
C GLY A 434 -8.59 -19.79 -10.99
N PHE A 435 -7.34 -19.50 -10.64
CA PHE A 435 -6.99 -18.43 -9.70
C PHE A 435 -6.89 -17.06 -10.39
N GLY A 436 -6.39 -17.03 -11.63
CA GLY A 436 -6.38 -15.82 -12.47
C GLY A 436 -7.78 -15.31 -12.86
N ALA A 437 -8.79 -16.19 -12.76
CA ALA A 437 -10.18 -15.89 -13.05
C ALA A 437 -10.75 -14.70 -12.26
N LEU A 438 -10.47 -14.63 -10.96
CA LEU A 438 -10.95 -13.52 -10.12
C LEU A 438 -10.34 -12.19 -10.56
N ALA A 439 -9.06 -12.18 -10.95
CA ALA A 439 -8.36 -10.99 -11.42
C ALA A 439 -8.98 -10.47 -12.72
N ALA A 440 -9.17 -11.34 -13.71
CA ALA A 440 -9.74 -10.96 -15.00
C ALA A 440 -11.22 -10.54 -14.87
N ALA A 441 -11.98 -11.17 -13.98
CA ALA A 441 -13.36 -10.77 -13.68
C ALA A 441 -13.45 -9.41 -12.97
N ALA A 442 -12.59 -9.15 -11.98
CA ALA A 442 -12.51 -7.86 -11.30
C ALA A 442 -12.15 -6.73 -12.28
N PHE A 443 -11.16 -6.99 -13.13
CA PHE A 443 -10.71 -6.05 -14.15
C PHE A 443 -11.79 -5.72 -15.19
N LYS A 444 -12.53 -6.74 -15.68
CA LYS A 444 -13.67 -6.52 -16.59
C LYS A 444 -14.81 -5.74 -15.95
N LYS A 445 -15.11 -6.00 -14.67
CA LYS A 445 -16.18 -5.32 -13.95
C LYS A 445 -15.92 -3.82 -13.79
N ARG A 446 -14.66 -3.41 -13.69
CA ARG A 446 -14.25 -2.00 -13.64
C ARG A 446 -14.56 -1.25 -14.95
N LYS A 447 -14.52 -1.93 -16.09
CA LYS A 447 -14.79 -1.33 -17.42
C LYS A 447 -16.27 -1.13 -17.75
N GLN A 448 -17.17 -1.76 -16.99
CA GLN A 448 -18.63 -1.65 -17.15
C GLN A 448 -19.19 -0.58 -16.21
#